data_AF-A0A133KY60-F1
#
_entry.id   AF-A0A133KY60-F1
#
_cell.length_a   1.000
_cell.length_b   1.000
_cell.length_c   1.000
_cell.angle_alpha   90.00
_cell.angle_beta   90.00
_cell.angle_gamma   90.00
#
_symmetry.space_group_name_H-M   'P 1'
#
loop_
_entity.id
_entity.type
_entity.pdbx_description
1 polymer ?
#
loop_
_entity_poly.entity_id
_entity_poly.type
_entity_poly.pdbx_seq_one_letter_code
_entity_poly.pdbx_strand_id
1 'polypeptide(L)'
;MTEKPLSNNVEQIQGDPETAGGIKMSNTVILVSASTMQKMKQSYQNSLSGKVPSGAVFAAKIPGCSITGYKSGKVLFQGPAAETEASKWGQPLEKKPDAARSAKSSGNPLPPDIGELSVIGSDEVGTGDFFGPMTVVSCYVEKKQLPLLKELGVKDSKGLTDSQIAGIAKELLTFIPYSLLILPNEKYNRLQQSGMSQGKMKALLHNRALYNTAQKIAPAKPDAILIDQFAEASTYYRYLQNEKIVMRDGVYFSTKGESVHLAVAAASILARYAFVRELEKLSKKAGFVLPKGAGAQVDQAAARLIKEKGMAALPHFVKLHFANTEKAKRIAGIS
;
A
#
# COMPACT_ATOMS: atom_id res chain seq x y z
N MET A 1 50.77 28.25 24.60
CA MET A 1 51.28 29.62 24.47
C MET A 1 50.96 30.09 23.07
N THR A 2 49.93 30.95 22.97
CA THR A 2 49.97 32.30 22.35
C THR A 2 49.73 32.22 20.83
N GLU A 3 48.67 32.75 20.22
CA GLU A 3 47.74 33.84 20.55
C GLU A 3 46.43 33.71 19.73
N LYS A 4 45.36 34.29 20.28
CA LYS A 4 44.15 34.84 19.62
C LYS A 4 44.16 36.35 19.99
N PRO A 5 43.28 37.27 19.50
CA PRO A 5 42.24 37.24 18.45
C PRO A 5 42.11 38.60 17.68
N LEU A 6 40.92 38.83 17.05
CA LEU A 6 40.19 40.11 16.72
C LEU A 6 39.89 40.21 15.21
N SER A 7 38.72 40.64 14.71
CA SER A 7 37.40 40.98 15.25
C SER A 7 36.45 41.36 14.07
N ASN A 8 35.14 41.14 14.26
CA ASN A 8 33.99 42.02 13.90
C ASN A 8 33.76 42.56 12.47
N ASN A 9 32.61 42.21 11.85
CA ASN A 9 31.38 43.06 11.69
C ASN A 9 30.53 42.69 10.43
N VAL A 10 29.23 42.33 10.60
CA VAL A 10 27.98 43.07 10.20
C VAL A 10 27.68 42.91 8.68
N GLU A 11 26.56 42.39 8.19
CA GLU A 11 25.20 42.97 8.16
C GLU A 11 24.09 41.92 7.95
N GLN A 12 22.99 42.09 8.71
CA GLN A 12 21.65 41.67 8.32
C GLN A 12 21.15 42.57 7.19
N ILE A 13 20.54 42.01 6.16
CA ILE A 13 19.68 42.76 5.25
C ILE A 13 18.30 42.11 5.23
N GLN A 14 17.36 42.80 5.87
CA GLN A 14 15.93 42.75 5.55
C GLN A 14 15.71 43.41 4.18
N GLY A 15 14.95 42.74 3.32
CA GLY A 15 14.39 43.30 2.10
C GLY A 15 13.02 42.67 1.88
N ASP A 16 11.99 43.52 1.95
CA ASP A 16 10.55 43.23 1.89
C ASP A 16 10.07 43.14 0.41
N PRO A 17 8.76 42.97 0.10
CA PRO A 17 8.26 41.93 -0.80
C PRO A 17 8.01 42.41 -2.24
N GLU A 18 8.19 41.51 -3.21
CA GLU A 18 7.53 41.62 -4.52
C GLU A 18 6.75 40.34 -4.86
N THR A 19 5.46 40.58 -5.07
CA THR A 19 4.40 39.66 -5.46
C THR A 19 4.65 39.03 -6.83
N ALA A 20 4.91 37.72 -6.87
CA ALA A 20 4.59 36.89 -8.03
C ALA A 20 3.38 36.03 -7.67
N GLY A 21 2.19 36.46 -8.10
CA GLY A 21 0.94 35.74 -7.93
C GLY A 21 0.96 34.39 -8.63
N GLY A 22 1.43 33.36 -7.94
CA GLY A 22 1.18 31.97 -8.33
C GLY A 22 -0.32 31.72 -8.26
N ILE A 23 -0.95 31.46 -9.40
CA ILE A 23 -2.36 31.08 -9.48
C ILE A 23 -2.57 29.84 -8.62
N LYS A 24 -3.17 30.02 -7.44
CA LYS A 24 -3.45 28.95 -6.48
C LYS A 24 -4.44 27.99 -7.13
N MET A 25 -3.94 26.86 -7.62
CA MET A 25 -4.77 25.77 -8.16
C MET A 25 -5.57 25.16 -7.00
N SER A 26 -6.85 25.52 -6.89
CA SER A 26 -7.77 24.98 -5.90
C SER A 26 -8.63 23.87 -6.49
N ASN A 27 -8.96 22.88 -5.66
CA ASN A 27 -9.93 21.83 -5.97
C ASN A 27 -11.03 21.90 -4.92
N THR A 28 -12.27 22.01 -5.36
CA THR A 28 -13.45 22.08 -4.49
C THR A 28 -14.41 20.95 -4.86
N VAL A 29 -14.95 20.26 -3.86
CA VAL A 29 -15.92 19.19 -4.08
C VAL A 29 -17.18 19.50 -3.30
N ILE A 30 -18.33 19.38 -3.96
CA ILE A 30 -19.65 19.47 -3.34
C ILE A 30 -20.41 18.15 -3.51
N LEU A 31 -21.44 17.96 -2.70
CA LEU A 31 -22.43 16.91 -2.88
C LEU A 31 -23.76 17.55 -3.24
N VAL A 32 -24.38 17.10 -4.33
CA VAL A 32 -25.66 17.61 -4.81
C VAL A 32 -26.66 16.48 -5.01
N SER A 33 -27.95 16.80 -4.92
CA SER A 33 -29.02 15.87 -5.25
C SER A 33 -29.03 15.54 -6.75
N ALA A 34 -29.71 14.45 -7.12
CA ALA A 34 -29.89 14.09 -8.52
C ALA A 34 -30.59 15.20 -9.34
N SER A 35 -31.55 15.92 -8.73
CA SER A 35 -32.24 17.04 -9.38
C SER A 35 -31.30 18.23 -9.62
N THR A 36 -30.46 18.57 -8.65
CA THR A 36 -29.45 19.63 -8.81
C THR A 36 -28.38 19.22 -9.83
N MET A 37 -27.96 17.96 -9.88
CA MET A 37 -27.02 17.44 -10.90
C MET A 37 -27.55 17.65 -12.33
N GLN A 38 -28.85 17.44 -12.56
CA GLN A 38 -29.47 17.70 -13.87
C GLN A 38 -29.51 19.19 -14.20
N LYS A 39 -29.86 20.04 -13.22
CA LYS A 39 -29.81 21.50 -13.37
C LYS A 39 -28.41 21.99 -13.75
N MET A 40 -27.38 21.47 -13.09
CA MET A 40 -25.98 21.78 -13.40
C MET A 40 -25.62 21.39 -14.83
N LYS A 41 -25.96 20.18 -15.26
CA LYS A 41 -25.72 19.72 -16.63
C LYS A 41 -26.37 20.65 -17.66
N GLN A 42 -27.57 21.14 -17.38
CA GLN A 42 -28.28 22.08 -18.24
C GLN A 42 -27.64 23.49 -18.22
N SER A 43 -27.27 24.00 -17.05
CA SER A 43 -26.60 25.30 -16.93
C SER A 43 -25.25 25.36 -17.63
N TYR A 44 -24.52 24.24 -17.70
CA TYR A 44 -23.24 24.14 -18.42
C TYR A 44 -23.36 23.58 -19.84
N GLN A 45 -24.55 23.50 -20.42
CA GLN A 45 -24.80 22.86 -21.72
C GLN A 45 -23.88 23.38 -22.84
N ASN A 46 -23.58 24.68 -22.86
CA ASN A 46 -22.73 25.34 -23.86
C ASN A 46 -21.22 25.17 -23.60
N SER A 47 -20.85 24.55 -22.49
CA SER A 47 -19.47 24.37 -22.03
C SER A 47 -19.15 22.90 -21.76
N LEU A 48 -20.01 21.98 -22.18
CA LEU A 48 -19.81 20.55 -22.02
C LEU A 48 -18.56 20.10 -22.79
N SER A 49 -17.74 19.29 -22.14
CA SER A 49 -16.59 18.64 -22.75
C SER A 49 -17.04 17.39 -23.49
N GLY A 50 -16.55 17.18 -24.72
CA GLY A 50 -16.86 15.98 -25.52
C GLY A 50 -16.31 14.67 -24.95
N LYS A 51 -15.43 14.72 -23.95
CA LYS A 51 -14.92 13.56 -23.21
C LYS A 51 -15.45 13.58 -21.78
N VAL A 52 -16.27 12.58 -21.44
CA VAL A 52 -16.79 12.37 -20.08
C VAL A 52 -16.01 11.23 -19.42
N PRO A 53 -15.34 11.45 -18.27
CA PRO A 53 -14.64 10.39 -17.54
C PRO A 53 -15.56 9.21 -17.16
N SER A 54 -15.00 8.00 -17.05
CA SER A 54 -15.77 6.81 -16.65
C SER A 54 -16.47 7.03 -15.29
N GLY A 55 -17.78 6.83 -15.24
CA GLY A 55 -18.60 7.06 -14.05
C GLY A 55 -19.12 8.50 -13.83
N ALA A 56 -18.72 9.45 -14.69
CA ALA A 56 -19.25 10.81 -14.69
C ALA A 56 -20.57 10.93 -15.47
N VAL A 57 -21.44 11.83 -15.03
CA VAL A 57 -22.73 12.20 -15.63
C VAL A 57 -22.55 13.32 -16.66
N PHE A 58 -21.63 14.25 -16.38
CA PHE A 58 -21.21 15.29 -17.30
C PHE A 58 -19.81 15.79 -16.93
N ALA A 59 -19.12 16.38 -17.90
CA ALA A 59 -17.92 17.17 -17.69
C ALA A 59 -18.07 18.49 -18.45
N ALA A 60 -17.68 19.60 -17.85
CA ALA A 60 -17.73 20.93 -18.44
C ALA A 60 -16.43 21.70 -18.17
N LYS A 61 -16.13 22.67 -19.03
CA LYS A 61 -14.97 23.53 -18.89
C LYS A 61 -15.36 24.98 -19.15
N ILE A 62 -15.18 25.82 -18.14
CA ILE A 62 -15.36 27.27 -18.21
C ILE A 62 -14.01 27.95 -17.95
N PRO A 63 -13.87 29.26 -18.24
CA PRO A 63 -12.64 29.98 -17.92
C PRO A 63 -12.24 29.81 -16.45
N GLY A 64 -11.05 29.27 -16.21
CA GLY A 64 -10.50 29.08 -14.87
C GLY A 64 -11.10 27.94 -14.04
N CYS A 65 -12.03 27.13 -14.57
CA CYS A 65 -12.60 25.99 -13.84
C CYS A 65 -13.00 24.80 -14.74
N SER A 66 -12.58 23.60 -14.36
CA SER A 66 -13.11 22.33 -14.87
C SER A 66 -14.07 21.72 -13.88
N ILE A 67 -15.22 21.24 -14.37
CA ILE A 67 -16.35 20.76 -13.56
C ILE A 67 -16.67 19.33 -13.99
N THR A 68 -16.68 18.38 -13.06
CA THR A 68 -17.06 16.97 -13.35
C THR A 68 -18.08 16.48 -12.33
N GLY A 69 -19.28 16.16 -12.80
CA GLY A 69 -20.35 15.60 -11.97
C GLY A 69 -20.41 14.07 -12.09
N TYR A 70 -20.55 13.36 -10.97
CA TYR A 70 -20.57 11.88 -10.90
C TYR A 70 -21.95 11.33 -10.53
N LYS A 71 -22.21 10.07 -10.91
CA LYS A 71 -23.48 9.38 -10.57
C LYS A 71 -23.76 9.31 -9.06
N SER A 72 -22.71 9.42 -8.24
CA SER A 72 -22.81 9.44 -6.77
C SER A 72 -23.28 10.78 -6.18
N GLY A 73 -23.62 11.77 -7.01
CA GLY A 73 -23.97 13.13 -6.55
C GLY A 73 -22.78 14.04 -6.25
N LYS A 74 -21.54 13.54 -6.37
CA LYS A 74 -20.33 14.35 -6.17
C LYS A 74 -20.06 15.21 -7.40
N VAL A 75 -19.69 16.48 -7.19
CA VAL A 75 -19.21 17.35 -8.25
C VAL A 75 -17.85 17.92 -7.88
N LEU A 76 -16.87 17.72 -8.76
CA LEU A 76 -15.50 18.19 -8.60
C LEU A 76 -15.29 19.45 -9.46
N PHE A 77 -14.82 20.52 -8.82
CA PHE A 77 -14.41 21.78 -9.43
C PHE A 77 -12.90 21.91 -9.29
N GLN A 78 -12.20 22.24 -10.38
CA GLN A 78 -10.74 22.31 -10.41
C GLN A 78 -10.26 23.54 -11.17
N GLY A 79 -9.32 24.28 -10.60
CA GLY A 79 -8.73 25.47 -11.20
C GLY A 79 -8.92 26.71 -10.31
N PRO A 80 -8.36 27.86 -10.70
CA PRO A 80 -8.41 29.08 -9.90
C PRO A 80 -9.80 29.56 -9.53
N ALA A 81 -10.82 29.27 -10.36
CA ALA A 81 -12.20 29.65 -10.09
C ALA A 81 -13.02 28.54 -9.40
N ALA A 82 -12.39 27.45 -8.93
CA ALA A 82 -13.10 26.28 -8.42
C ALA A 82 -13.99 26.57 -7.20
N GLU A 83 -13.52 27.41 -6.28
CA GLU A 83 -14.27 27.79 -5.07
C GLU A 83 -15.45 28.71 -5.38
N THR A 84 -15.21 29.76 -6.17
CA THR A 84 -16.23 30.69 -6.66
C THR A 84 -17.31 30.00 -7.49
N GLU A 85 -16.92 28.99 -8.28
CA GLU A 85 -17.88 28.26 -9.10
C GLU A 85 -18.67 27.23 -8.28
N ALA A 86 -18.05 26.56 -7.31
CA ALA A 86 -18.72 25.61 -6.44
C ALA A 86 -19.78 26.25 -5.55
N SER A 87 -19.52 27.47 -5.03
CA SER A 87 -20.43 28.19 -4.14
C SER A 87 -21.79 28.53 -4.76
N LYS A 88 -21.90 28.54 -6.11
CA LYS A 88 -23.17 28.72 -6.83
C LYS A 88 -24.14 27.55 -6.64
N TRP A 89 -23.63 26.37 -6.29
CA TRP A 89 -24.38 25.11 -6.32
C TRP A 89 -24.56 24.46 -4.96
N GLY A 90 -23.70 24.79 -4.00
CA GLY A 90 -23.78 24.27 -2.66
C GLY A 90 -22.56 24.66 -1.84
N GLN A 91 -22.60 24.27 -0.57
CA GLN A 91 -21.46 24.46 0.30
C GLN A 91 -20.36 23.45 -0.08
N PRO A 92 -19.09 23.89 -0.17
CA PRO A 92 -17.94 22.99 -0.21
C PRO A 92 -18.10 21.93 0.88
N LEU A 93 -17.79 20.67 0.55
CA LEU A 93 -17.52 19.71 1.60
C LEU A 93 -16.36 20.30 2.41
N GLU A 94 -16.65 20.74 3.63
CA GLU A 94 -15.60 21.15 4.55
C GLU A 94 -14.54 20.05 4.56
N LYS A 95 -13.27 20.42 4.43
CA LYS A 95 -12.19 19.54 4.86
C LYS A 95 -12.40 19.36 6.35
N LYS A 96 -13.20 18.35 6.73
CA LYS A 96 -13.13 17.80 8.08
C LYS A 96 -11.63 17.60 8.34
N PRO A 97 -11.05 18.16 9.42
CA PRO A 97 -9.73 17.72 9.85
C PRO A 97 -9.85 16.20 9.88
N ASP A 98 -8.98 15.48 9.15
CA ASP A 98 -9.12 14.05 8.87
C ASP A 98 -9.75 13.37 10.08
N ALA A 99 -11.08 13.23 10.04
CA ALA A 99 -11.80 12.54 11.07
C ALA A 99 -11.30 11.15 10.85
N ALA A 100 -10.36 10.74 11.72
CA ALA A 100 -9.57 9.54 11.61
C ALA A 100 -10.44 8.52 10.92
N ARG A 101 -10.14 8.20 9.65
CA ARG A 101 -10.90 7.19 8.93
C ARG A 101 -10.72 5.97 9.81
N SER A 102 -11.71 5.70 10.67
CA SER A 102 -11.63 4.64 11.64
C SER A 102 -11.33 3.42 10.80
N ALA A 103 -10.20 2.80 11.12
CA ALA A 103 -9.75 1.65 10.39
C ALA A 103 -10.93 0.66 10.42
N LYS A 104 -11.49 0.34 9.25
CA LYS A 104 -12.65 -0.54 9.20
C LYS A 104 -12.12 -1.90 9.62
N SER A 105 -12.63 -2.40 10.74
CA SER A 105 -12.36 -3.75 11.20
C SER A 105 -13.41 -4.70 10.67
N SER A 106 -13.00 -5.94 10.41
CA SER A 106 -13.93 -7.05 10.22
C SER A 106 -13.80 -8.01 11.40
N GLY A 107 -14.93 -8.55 11.85
CA GLY A 107 -14.98 -9.41 13.04
C GLY A 107 -15.03 -8.58 14.34
N ASN A 108 -14.15 -8.90 15.29
CA ASN A 108 -14.14 -8.26 16.61
C ASN A 108 -13.75 -6.77 16.51
N PRO A 109 -14.42 -5.88 17.25
CA PRO A 109 -14.01 -4.48 17.31
C PRO A 109 -12.60 -4.37 17.89
N LEU A 110 -11.79 -3.45 17.34
CA LEU A 110 -10.45 -3.19 17.85
C LEU A 110 -10.51 -2.67 19.29
N PRO A 111 -9.65 -3.16 20.21
CA PRO A 111 -9.48 -2.55 21.52
C PRO A 111 -9.10 -1.06 21.36
N PRO A 112 -9.70 -0.13 22.12
CA PRO A 112 -9.41 1.30 22.01
C PRO A 112 -7.94 1.65 22.23
N ASP A 113 -7.26 0.86 23.06
CA ASP A 113 -5.86 0.99 23.46
C ASP A 113 -4.91 0.10 22.65
N ILE A 114 -5.38 -0.54 21.55
CA ILE A 114 -4.57 -1.49 20.77
C ILE A 114 -3.21 -0.93 20.35
N GLY A 115 -3.13 0.38 20.11
CA GLY A 115 -1.90 1.11 19.76
C GLY A 115 -0.79 1.06 20.82
N GLU A 116 -1.11 0.70 22.06
CA GLU A 116 -0.21 0.68 23.22
C GLU A 116 0.02 -0.73 23.79
N LEU A 117 -0.53 -1.76 23.17
CA LEU A 117 -0.46 -3.14 23.64
C LEU A 117 0.78 -3.87 23.12
N SER A 118 1.08 -5.05 23.70
CA SER A 118 2.05 -5.98 23.15
C SER A 118 1.38 -6.86 22.10
N VAL A 119 1.68 -6.64 20.82
CA VAL A 119 0.89 -7.19 19.70
C VAL A 119 1.73 -8.06 18.79
N ILE A 120 1.15 -9.17 18.33
CA ILE A 120 1.64 -9.84 17.11
C ILE A 120 0.96 -9.19 15.91
N GLY A 121 1.74 -8.58 15.02
CA GLY A 121 1.28 -8.04 13.73
C GLY A 121 1.62 -8.98 12.57
N SER A 122 0.87 -8.94 11.48
CA SER A 122 1.27 -9.60 10.22
C SER A 122 0.88 -8.80 8.98
N ASP A 123 1.73 -8.90 7.95
CA ASP A 123 1.55 -8.27 6.63
C ASP A 123 2.22 -9.12 5.53
N GLU A 124 1.89 -8.83 4.27
CA GLU A 124 2.46 -9.50 3.11
C GLU A 124 2.92 -8.56 2.00
N VAL A 125 3.88 -9.03 1.21
CA VAL A 125 4.40 -8.33 0.03
C VAL A 125 4.55 -9.31 -1.14
N GLY A 126 4.52 -8.79 -2.37
CA GLY A 126 4.73 -9.59 -3.59
C GLY A 126 3.45 -10.16 -4.19
N THR A 127 2.26 -9.80 -3.70
CA THR A 127 0.96 -10.32 -4.21
C THR A 127 0.64 -9.80 -5.60
N GLY A 128 0.92 -8.52 -5.85
CA GLY A 128 0.73 -7.84 -7.14
C GLY A 128 1.94 -7.85 -8.08
N ASP A 129 3.06 -8.40 -7.64
CA ASP A 129 4.29 -8.49 -8.44
C ASP A 129 4.27 -9.75 -9.32
N PHE A 130 4.50 -9.58 -10.62
CA PHE A 130 4.58 -10.70 -11.54
C PHE A 130 5.81 -11.57 -11.27
N PHE A 131 6.97 -10.93 -11.12
CA PHE A 131 8.21 -11.57 -10.74
C PHE A 131 8.29 -11.77 -9.22
N GLY A 132 8.92 -12.86 -8.82
CA GLY A 132 9.25 -13.11 -7.43
C GLY A 132 8.12 -13.74 -6.60
N PRO A 133 8.45 -14.09 -5.35
CA PRO A 133 7.57 -14.85 -4.47
C PRO A 133 6.44 -13.98 -3.90
N MET A 134 5.60 -14.60 -3.07
CA MET A 134 4.82 -13.89 -2.06
C MET A 134 5.50 -14.09 -0.71
N THR A 135 5.74 -13.03 0.05
CA THR A 135 6.35 -13.08 1.38
C THR A 135 5.36 -12.63 2.42
N VAL A 136 5.17 -13.42 3.47
CA VAL A 136 4.34 -13.07 4.62
C VAL A 136 5.22 -13.03 5.85
N VAL A 137 5.11 -11.96 6.63
CA VAL A 137 5.82 -11.83 7.90
C VAL A 137 4.82 -11.62 9.02
N SER A 138 5.11 -12.22 10.17
CA SER A 138 4.51 -11.88 11.44
C SER A 138 5.60 -11.45 12.42
N CYS A 139 5.36 -10.38 13.18
CA CYS A 139 6.27 -9.83 14.18
C CYS A 139 5.56 -9.69 15.52
N TYR A 140 6.25 -9.96 16.63
CA TYR A 140 5.80 -9.61 17.97
C TYR A 140 6.51 -8.34 18.44
N VAL A 141 5.75 -7.34 18.88
CA VAL A 141 6.28 -6.11 19.46
C VAL A 141 5.72 -5.96 20.85
N GLU A 142 6.58 -5.87 21.85
CA GLU A 142 6.20 -5.58 23.23
C GLU A 142 5.87 -4.09 23.40
N LYS A 143 4.95 -3.76 24.32
CA LYS A 143 4.62 -2.38 24.70
C LYS A 143 5.86 -1.52 24.95
N LYS A 144 6.86 -2.07 25.66
CA LYS A 144 8.12 -1.38 26.01
C LYS A 144 8.99 -1.02 24.80
N GLN A 145 8.81 -1.70 23.66
CA GLN A 145 9.59 -1.48 22.43
C GLN A 145 8.98 -0.39 21.54
N LEU A 146 7.72 -0.01 21.76
CA LEU A 146 7.02 0.97 20.91
C LEU A 146 7.77 2.31 20.76
N PRO A 147 8.36 2.91 21.81
CA PRO A 147 9.13 4.15 21.66
C PRO A 147 10.35 3.99 20.73
N LEU A 148 11.11 2.90 20.91
CA LEU A 148 12.28 2.58 20.08
C LEU A 148 11.88 2.39 18.61
N LEU A 149 10.78 1.69 18.34
CA LEU A 149 10.30 1.49 16.96
C LEU A 149 9.93 2.82 16.28
N LYS A 150 9.33 3.76 17.03
CA LYS A 150 9.05 5.11 16.52
C LYS A 150 10.33 5.86 16.18
N GLU A 151 11.35 5.79 17.05
CA GLU A 151 12.66 6.40 16.84
C GLU A 151 13.39 5.83 15.62
N LEU A 152 13.36 4.50 15.44
CA LEU A 152 13.88 3.81 14.27
C LEU A 152 13.12 4.14 12.97
N GLY A 153 12.02 4.90 13.05
CA GLY A 153 11.23 5.30 11.89
C GLY A 153 10.32 4.19 11.35
N VAL A 154 9.96 3.21 12.18
CA VAL A 154 8.95 2.20 11.82
C VAL A 154 7.60 2.90 11.66
N LYS A 155 7.13 2.96 10.41
CA LYS A 155 5.87 3.58 9.99
C LYS A 155 5.38 2.92 8.71
N ASP A 156 4.32 3.45 8.11
CA ASP A 156 3.84 3.01 6.79
C ASP A 156 5.01 2.95 5.78
N SER A 157 5.28 1.74 5.30
CA SER A 157 6.41 1.40 4.47
C SER A 157 6.32 2.00 3.06
N LYS A 158 5.13 2.47 2.64
CA LYS A 158 4.87 3.02 1.29
C LYS A 158 5.70 4.28 1.00
N GLY A 159 6.05 5.05 2.03
CA GLY A 159 6.89 6.25 1.89
C GLY A 159 8.40 5.99 1.96
N LEU A 160 8.83 4.74 2.17
CA LEU A 160 10.23 4.39 2.37
C LEU A 160 10.86 3.81 1.08
N THR A 161 12.10 4.22 0.83
CA THR A 161 12.96 3.63 -0.22
C THR A 161 13.45 2.25 0.19
N ASP A 162 13.86 1.43 -0.77
CA ASP A 162 14.38 0.08 -0.47
C ASP A 162 15.64 0.11 0.41
N SER A 163 16.49 1.15 0.28
CA SER A 163 17.65 1.35 1.15
C SER A 163 17.26 1.64 2.60
N GLN A 164 16.28 2.53 2.80
CA GLN A 164 15.74 2.83 4.14
C GLN A 164 15.08 1.59 4.75
N ILE A 165 14.29 0.85 3.97
CA ILE A 165 13.71 -0.44 4.39
C ILE A 165 14.80 -1.42 4.81
N ALA A 166 15.88 -1.54 4.04
CA ALA A 166 16.98 -2.43 4.37
C ALA A 166 17.72 -2.03 5.66
N GLY A 167 17.91 -0.73 5.90
CA GLY A 167 18.47 -0.22 7.16
C GLY A 167 17.60 -0.57 8.35
N ILE A 168 16.33 -0.17 8.33
CA ILE A 168 15.39 -0.42 9.43
C ILE A 168 15.20 -1.94 9.66
N ALA A 169 15.05 -2.71 8.58
CA ALA A 169 14.90 -4.17 8.69
C ALA A 169 16.09 -4.82 9.40
N LYS A 170 17.32 -4.41 9.09
CA LYS A 170 18.52 -4.95 9.77
C LYS A 170 18.49 -4.70 11.27
N GLU A 171 18.09 -3.50 11.70
CA GLU A 171 17.92 -3.18 13.12
C GLU A 171 16.84 -4.06 13.76
N LEU A 172 15.64 -4.11 13.17
CA LEU A 172 14.51 -4.90 13.69
C LEU A 172 14.86 -6.38 13.85
N LEU A 173 15.61 -6.97 12.91
CA LEU A 173 16.02 -8.37 12.95
C LEU A 173 16.88 -8.73 14.17
N THR A 174 17.50 -7.74 14.84
CA THR A 174 18.35 -7.99 16.01
C THR A 174 17.56 -8.23 17.29
N PHE A 175 16.31 -7.75 17.38
CA PHE A 175 15.56 -7.74 18.65
C PHE A 175 14.07 -8.07 18.55
N ILE A 176 13.44 -8.02 17.37
CA ILE A 176 12.02 -8.37 17.20
C ILE A 176 11.87 -9.87 16.94
N PRO A 177 11.07 -10.61 17.74
CA PRO A 177 10.68 -11.96 17.39
C PRO A 177 9.78 -11.94 16.15
N TYR A 178 10.13 -12.70 15.11
CA TYR A 178 9.37 -12.73 13.86
C TYR A 178 9.29 -14.13 13.25
N SER A 179 8.31 -14.34 12.37
CA SER A 179 8.23 -15.47 11.45
C SER A 179 8.10 -14.95 10.02
N LEU A 180 9.04 -15.31 9.16
CA LEU A 180 9.00 -15.05 7.71
C LEU A 180 8.64 -16.34 6.98
N LEU A 181 7.60 -16.28 6.15
CA LEU A 181 7.25 -17.33 5.20
C LEU A 181 7.40 -16.80 3.78
N ILE A 182 8.10 -17.56 2.94
CA ILE A 182 8.29 -17.26 1.52
C ILE A 182 7.57 -18.34 0.72
N LEU A 183 6.61 -17.94 -0.11
CA LEU A 183 5.96 -18.80 -1.08
C LEU A 183 6.65 -18.61 -2.44
N PRO A 184 7.61 -19.49 -2.81
CA PRO A 184 8.35 -19.39 -4.06
C PRO A 184 7.43 -19.60 -5.27
N ASN A 185 7.84 -19.06 -6.42
CA ASN A 185 7.04 -19.03 -7.65
C ASN A 185 6.55 -20.40 -8.08
N GLU A 186 7.36 -21.46 -8.00
CA GLU A 186 6.95 -22.79 -8.43
C GLU A 186 5.85 -23.34 -7.52
N LYS A 187 5.97 -23.16 -6.21
CA LYS A 187 4.93 -23.59 -5.27
C LYS A 187 3.67 -22.74 -5.42
N TYR A 188 3.82 -21.44 -5.61
CA TYR A 188 2.71 -20.54 -5.92
C TYR A 188 1.94 -21.03 -7.16
N ASN A 189 2.67 -21.30 -8.25
CA ASN A 189 2.09 -21.74 -9.51
C ASN A 189 1.36 -23.09 -9.37
N ARG A 190 1.95 -24.06 -8.64
CA ARG A 190 1.27 -25.34 -8.35
C ARG A 190 -0.04 -25.15 -7.57
N LEU A 191 -0.03 -24.29 -6.55
CA LEU A 191 -1.25 -24.01 -5.76
C LEU A 191 -2.30 -23.28 -6.60
N GLN A 192 -1.88 -22.33 -7.43
CA GLN A 192 -2.80 -21.60 -8.31
C GLN A 192 -3.44 -22.54 -9.34
N GLN A 193 -2.65 -23.42 -9.95
CA GLN A 193 -3.12 -24.43 -10.89
C GLN A 193 -4.07 -25.44 -10.25
N SER A 194 -3.92 -25.73 -8.96
CA SER A 194 -4.87 -26.56 -8.21
C SER A 194 -6.16 -25.83 -7.83
N GLY A 195 -6.40 -24.63 -8.37
CA GLY A 195 -7.59 -23.82 -8.11
C GLY A 195 -7.54 -22.99 -6.81
N MET A 196 -6.40 -22.90 -6.13
CA MET A 196 -6.29 -22.08 -4.92
C MET A 196 -6.21 -20.59 -5.28
N SER A 197 -7.11 -19.78 -4.70
CA SER A 197 -7.07 -18.32 -4.86
C SER A 197 -5.91 -17.70 -4.07
N GLN A 198 -5.45 -16.53 -4.51
CA GLN A 198 -4.47 -15.72 -3.75
C GLN A 198 -4.95 -15.43 -2.32
N GLY A 199 -6.23 -15.11 -2.14
CA GLY A 199 -6.82 -14.88 -0.81
C GLY A 199 -6.68 -16.09 0.11
N LYS A 200 -6.88 -17.31 -0.41
CA LYS A 200 -6.68 -18.55 0.35
C LYS A 200 -5.19 -18.79 0.67
N MET A 201 -4.30 -18.60 -0.29
CA MET A 201 -2.85 -18.71 -0.05
C MET A 201 -2.39 -17.76 1.05
N LYS A 202 -2.84 -16.50 1.01
CA LYS A 202 -2.55 -15.49 2.03
C LYS A 202 -3.06 -15.92 3.40
N ALA A 203 -4.32 -16.34 3.50
CA ALA A 203 -4.88 -16.77 4.79
C ALA A 203 -4.07 -17.90 5.44
N LEU A 204 -3.69 -18.91 4.67
CA LEU A 204 -2.86 -20.03 5.13
C LEU A 204 -1.48 -19.55 5.63
N LEU A 205 -0.84 -18.68 4.86
CA LEU A 205 0.49 -18.15 5.21
C LEU A 205 0.43 -17.23 6.44
N HIS A 206 -0.54 -16.31 6.53
CA HIS A 206 -0.70 -15.46 7.71
C HIS A 206 -0.96 -16.30 8.95
N ASN A 207 -1.91 -17.24 8.90
CA ASN A 207 -2.21 -18.12 10.03
C ASN A 207 -0.96 -18.90 10.50
N ARG A 208 -0.18 -19.45 9.57
CA ARG A 208 1.05 -20.18 9.92
C ARG A 208 2.14 -19.25 10.47
N ALA A 209 2.30 -18.05 9.91
CA ALA A 209 3.28 -17.08 10.39
C ALA A 209 2.94 -16.60 11.81
N LEU A 210 1.67 -16.29 12.06
CA LEU A 210 1.16 -15.91 13.39
C LEU A 210 1.40 -17.02 14.42
N TYR A 211 1.04 -18.26 14.07
CA TYR A 211 1.30 -19.41 14.94
C TYR A 211 2.79 -19.57 15.27
N ASN A 212 3.66 -19.52 14.25
CA ASN A 212 5.10 -19.63 14.46
C ASN A 212 5.64 -18.52 15.38
N THR A 213 5.20 -17.28 15.20
CA THR A 213 5.58 -16.16 16.07
C THR A 213 5.10 -16.39 17.51
N ALA A 214 3.85 -16.83 17.69
CA ALA A 214 3.30 -17.16 19.01
C ALA A 214 4.09 -18.28 19.71
N GLN A 215 4.54 -19.31 18.97
CA GLN A 215 5.38 -20.36 19.53
C GLN A 215 6.77 -19.84 19.94
N LYS A 216 7.35 -18.88 19.20
CA LYS A 216 8.67 -18.32 19.50
C LYS A 216 8.70 -17.47 20.77
N ILE A 217 7.57 -16.88 21.16
CA ILE A 217 7.49 -16.01 22.33
C ILE A 217 6.99 -16.77 23.58
N ALA A 218 6.59 -18.03 23.44
CA ALA A 218 6.13 -18.84 24.55
C ALA A 218 7.20 -18.92 25.67
N PRO A 219 6.81 -18.86 26.96
CA PRO A 219 5.44 -18.91 27.48
C PRO A 219 4.70 -17.55 27.50
N ALA A 220 5.35 -16.46 27.09
CA ALA A 220 4.68 -15.17 26.98
C ALA A 220 3.56 -15.23 25.93
N LYS A 221 2.53 -14.40 26.12
CA LYS A 221 1.39 -14.28 25.21
C LYS A 221 1.25 -12.82 24.77
N PRO A 222 0.83 -12.57 23.52
CA PRO A 222 0.49 -11.23 23.10
C PRO A 222 -0.83 -10.81 23.75
N ASP A 223 -1.00 -9.51 23.95
CA ASP A 223 -2.28 -8.92 24.35
C ASP A 223 -3.29 -8.97 23.19
N ALA A 224 -2.80 -8.84 21.94
CA ALA A 224 -3.61 -8.94 20.73
C ALA A 224 -2.80 -9.47 19.53
N ILE A 225 -3.50 -9.99 18.54
CA ILE A 225 -3.00 -10.36 17.22
C ILE A 225 -3.71 -9.48 16.18
N LEU A 226 -2.96 -8.73 15.38
CA LEU A 226 -3.49 -7.84 14.37
C LEU A 226 -3.02 -8.26 12.96
N ILE A 227 -3.98 -8.44 12.06
CA ILE A 227 -3.75 -8.78 10.65
C ILE A 227 -4.11 -7.55 9.79
N ASP A 228 -3.22 -7.14 8.88
CA ASP A 228 -3.61 -6.17 7.85
C ASP A 228 -4.70 -6.79 6.95
N GLN A 229 -5.87 -6.17 6.93
CA GLN A 229 -7.06 -6.81 6.41
C GLN A 229 -7.03 -6.88 4.87
N PHE A 230 -6.93 -8.10 4.35
CA PHE A 230 -7.05 -8.38 2.91
C PHE A 230 -8.31 -9.13 2.51
N ALA A 231 -9.09 -9.60 3.49
CA ALA A 231 -10.37 -10.25 3.33
C ALA A 231 -11.21 -10.01 4.59
N GLU A 232 -12.53 -10.09 4.46
CA GLU A 232 -13.42 -10.12 5.63
C GLU A 232 -13.07 -11.31 6.53
N ALA A 233 -13.14 -11.13 7.85
CA ALA A 233 -12.81 -12.15 8.85
C ALA A 233 -13.53 -13.50 8.58
N SER A 234 -14.80 -13.47 8.21
CA SER A 234 -15.57 -14.68 7.85
C SER A 234 -14.97 -15.43 6.66
N THR A 235 -14.49 -14.70 5.65
CA THR A 235 -13.82 -15.29 4.49
C THR A 235 -12.41 -15.79 4.83
N TYR A 236 -11.65 -15.05 5.66
CA TYR A 236 -10.37 -15.51 6.18
C TYR A 236 -10.51 -16.87 6.88
N TYR A 237 -11.44 -16.99 7.83
CA TYR A 237 -11.63 -18.24 8.56
C TYR A 237 -12.22 -19.36 7.71
N ARG A 238 -13.05 -19.06 6.72
CA ARG A 238 -13.53 -20.05 5.74
C ARG A 238 -12.37 -20.63 4.93
N TYR A 239 -11.36 -19.83 4.58
CA TYR A 239 -10.16 -20.35 3.90
C TYR A 239 -9.36 -21.32 4.78
N LEU A 240 -9.49 -21.22 6.10
CA LEU A 240 -8.78 -22.02 7.09
C LEU A 240 -9.59 -23.18 7.66
N GLN A 241 -10.80 -23.45 7.14
CA GLN A 241 -11.70 -24.47 7.70
C GLN A 241 -11.12 -25.89 7.76
N ASN A 242 -10.12 -26.19 6.92
CA ASN A 242 -9.45 -27.51 6.88
C ASN A 242 -8.09 -27.50 7.57
N GLU A 243 -7.67 -26.39 8.18
CA GLU A 243 -6.39 -26.30 8.88
C GLU A 243 -6.54 -26.83 10.31
N LYS A 244 -5.57 -27.66 10.74
CA LYS A 244 -5.56 -28.24 12.09
C LYS A 244 -5.35 -27.19 13.18
N ILE A 245 -4.60 -26.14 12.86
CA ILE A 245 -4.23 -25.08 13.80
C ILE A 245 -4.71 -23.78 13.18
N VAL A 246 -5.62 -23.09 13.87
CA VAL A 246 -6.16 -21.79 13.46
C VAL A 246 -6.05 -20.83 14.61
N MET A 247 -5.33 -19.71 14.40
CA MET A 247 -5.26 -18.62 15.37
C MET A 247 -6.62 -17.91 15.40
N ARG A 248 -7.27 -17.87 16.58
CA ARG A 248 -8.60 -17.24 16.76
C ARG A 248 -8.63 -16.29 17.95
N ASP A 249 -7.99 -16.70 19.04
CA ASP A 249 -7.99 -15.95 20.29
C ASP A 249 -7.22 -14.64 20.13
N GLY A 250 -7.87 -13.54 20.46
CA GLY A 250 -7.29 -12.19 20.37
C GLY A 250 -6.95 -11.76 18.94
N VAL A 251 -7.53 -12.37 17.89
CA VAL A 251 -7.27 -11.98 16.50
C VAL A 251 -8.23 -10.88 16.03
N TYR A 252 -7.64 -9.80 15.52
CA TYR A 252 -8.33 -8.65 14.97
C TYR A 252 -7.88 -8.39 13.53
N PHE A 253 -8.78 -7.82 12.75
CA PHE A 253 -8.54 -7.43 11.36
C PHE A 253 -8.78 -5.94 11.24
N SER A 254 -7.88 -5.26 10.54
CA SER A 254 -8.04 -3.85 10.26
C SER A 254 -7.46 -3.49 8.92
N THR A 255 -8.21 -2.75 8.10
CA THR A 255 -7.61 -2.11 6.93
C THR A 255 -6.56 -1.10 7.39
N LYS A 256 -5.41 -1.03 6.72
CA LYS A 256 -4.29 -0.16 7.12
C LYS A 256 -3.75 -0.53 8.51
N GLY A 257 -3.57 -1.81 8.78
CA GLY A 257 -3.10 -2.31 10.07
C GLY A 257 -1.78 -1.65 10.52
N GLU A 258 -0.93 -1.24 9.58
CA GLU A 258 0.32 -0.51 9.82
C GLU A 258 0.10 0.86 10.48
N SER A 259 -1.07 1.48 10.26
CA SER A 259 -1.46 2.72 10.93
C SER A 259 -2.07 2.49 12.31
N VAL A 260 -2.50 1.26 12.61
CA VAL A 260 -3.13 0.88 13.88
C VAL A 260 -2.09 0.42 14.89
N HIS A 261 -1.11 -0.38 14.49
CA HIS A 261 -0.06 -0.86 15.41
C HIS A 261 1.30 -1.04 14.73
N LEU A 262 2.37 -0.68 15.44
CA LEU A 262 3.76 -0.76 14.94
C LEU A 262 4.20 -2.19 14.64
N ALA A 263 3.58 -3.21 15.24
CA ALA A 263 3.84 -4.61 14.91
C ALA A 263 3.51 -4.94 13.45
N VAL A 264 2.41 -4.39 12.91
CA VAL A 264 2.05 -4.59 11.50
C VAL A 264 2.98 -3.77 10.60
N ALA A 265 3.34 -2.55 10.99
CA ALA A 265 4.34 -1.76 10.27
C ALA A 265 5.71 -2.46 10.21
N ALA A 266 6.17 -3.04 11.33
CA ALA A 266 7.39 -3.83 11.37
C ALA A 266 7.31 -5.08 10.48
N ALA A 267 6.18 -5.80 10.50
CA ALA A 267 5.93 -6.92 9.60
C ALA A 267 5.98 -6.50 8.13
N SER A 268 5.40 -5.35 7.77
CA SER A 268 5.44 -4.77 6.43
C SER A 268 6.86 -4.48 5.96
N ILE A 269 7.67 -3.86 6.82
CA ILE A 269 9.08 -3.56 6.53
C ILE A 269 9.88 -4.85 6.30
N LEU A 270 9.73 -5.84 7.19
CA LEU A 270 10.45 -7.11 7.06
C LEU A 270 9.98 -7.93 5.85
N ALA A 271 8.67 -7.91 5.54
CA ALA A 271 8.13 -8.58 4.35
C ALA A 271 8.67 -7.93 3.07
N ARG A 272 8.69 -6.59 3.00
CA ARG A 272 9.26 -5.87 1.85
C ARG A 272 10.76 -6.11 1.72
N TYR A 273 11.50 -6.09 2.82
CA TYR A 273 12.92 -6.41 2.83
C TYR A 273 13.19 -7.83 2.31
N ALA A 274 12.43 -8.82 2.78
CA ALA A 274 12.54 -10.20 2.32
C ALA A 274 12.22 -10.32 0.82
N PHE A 275 11.13 -9.70 0.36
CA PHE A 275 10.73 -9.71 -1.04
C PHE A 275 11.82 -9.14 -1.96
N VAL A 276 12.39 -7.97 -1.61
CA VAL A 276 13.46 -7.34 -2.39
C VAL A 276 14.68 -8.27 -2.49
N ARG A 277 15.10 -8.89 -1.39
CA ARG A 277 16.22 -9.84 -1.40
C ARG A 277 15.95 -11.09 -2.23
N GLU A 278 14.73 -11.62 -2.22
CA GLU A 278 14.37 -12.74 -3.08
C GLU A 278 14.34 -12.34 -4.56
N LEU A 279 13.87 -11.14 -4.87
CA LEU A 279 13.89 -10.61 -6.23
C LEU A 279 15.32 -10.36 -6.73
N GLU A 280 16.23 -9.90 -5.88
CA GLU A 280 17.66 -9.80 -6.20
C GLU A 280 18.28 -11.16 -6.49
N LYS A 281 17.96 -12.21 -5.71
CA LYS A 281 18.42 -13.59 -5.97
C LYS A 281 17.91 -14.09 -7.32
N LEU A 282 16.64 -13.84 -7.64
CA LEU A 282 16.08 -14.19 -8.95
C LEU A 282 16.71 -13.37 -10.07
N SER A 283 17.00 -12.09 -9.85
CA SER A 283 17.68 -11.23 -10.82
C SER A 283 19.07 -11.76 -11.16
N LYS A 284 19.83 -12.21 -10.16
CA LYS A 284 21.14 -12.87 -10.37
C LYS A 284 21.00 -14.14 -11.22
N LYS A 285 19.98 -14.96 -10.97
CA LYS A 285 19.71 -16.17 -11.77
C LYS A 285 19.26 -15.85 -13.20
N ALA A 286 18.48 -14.77 -13.37
CA ALA A 286 18.04 -14.29 -14.67
C ALA A 286 19.21 -13.73 -15.50
N GLY A 287 20.21 -13.13 -14.85
CA GLY A 287 21.32 -12.43 -15.49
C GLY A 287 21.06 -10.93 -15.72
N PHE A 288 19.96 -10.41 -15.20
CA PHE A 288 19.59 -8.99 -15.27
C PHE A 288 18.60 -8.62 -14.16
N VAL A 289 18.41 -7.32 -13.93
CA VAL A 289 17.48 -6.82 -12.91
C VAL A 289 16.03 -7.12 -13.30
N LEU A 290 15.32 -7.87 -12.47
CA LEU A 290 13.90 -8.12 -12.65
C LEU A 290 13.09 -6.95 -12.07
N PRO A 291 12.25 -6.27 -12.88
CA PRO A 291 11.45 -5.15 -12.39
C PRO A 291 10.30 -5.63 -11.51
N LYS A 292 9.93 -4.80 -10.53
CA LYS A 292 8.73 -4.99 -9.69
C LYS A 292 7.44 -4.64 -10.45
N GLY A 293 6.31 -5.09 -9.91
CA GLY A 293 4.96 -4.82 -10.40
C GLY A 293 4.53 -5.73 -11.54
N ALA A 294 3.63 -5.21 -12.37
CA ALA A 294 3.02 -5.94 -13.49
C ALA A 294 2.78 -5.04 -14.74
N GLY A 295 3.56 -3.97 -14.88
CA GLY A 295 3.46 -3.01 -16.01
C GLY A 295 4.20 -3.44 -17.28
N ALA A 296 4.24 -2.57 -18.29
CA ALA A 296 4.86 -2.88 -19.60
C ALA A 296 6.36 -3.26 -19.50
N GLN A 297 7.12 -2.65 -18.58
CA GLN A 297 8.52 -3.01 -18.33
C GLN A 297 8.69 -4.48 -17.90
N VAL A 298 7.70 -5.02 -17.19
CA VAL A 298 7.66 -6.41 -16.72
C VAL A 298 7.41 -7.35 -17.89
N ASP A 299 6.51 -6.98 -18.81
CA ASP A 299 6.26 -7.74 -20.04
C ASP A 299 7.54 -7.87 -20.88
N GLN A 300 8.29 -6.78 -21.04
CA GLN A 300 9.56 -6.75 -21.77
C GLN A 300 10.65 -7.59 -21.08
N ALA A 301 10.79 -7.46 -19.75
CA ALA A 301 11.73 -8.27 -18.97
C ALA A 301 11.40 -9.76 -19.06
N ALA A 302 10.13 -10.13 -19.04
CA ALA A 302 9.69 -11.51 -19.16
C ALA A 302 9.92 -12.06 -20.57
N ALA A 303 9.67 -11.26 -21.60
CA ALA A 303 9.97 -11.64 -22.98
C ALA A 303 11.47 -11.87 -23.20
N ARG A 304 12.32 -11.00 -22.61
CA ARG A 304 13.77 -11.20 -22.58
C ARG A 304 14.14 -12.51 -21.89
N LEU A 305 13.57 -12.78 -20.71
CA LEU A 305 13.83 -14.01 -19.97
C LEU A 305 13.47 -15.25 -20.78
N ILE A 306 12.34 -15.22 -21.48
CA ILE A 306 11.90 -16.29 -22.38
C ILE A 306 12.92 -16.51 -23.51
N LYS A 307 13.41 -15.44 -24.15
CA LYS A 307 14.41 -15.55 -25.23
C LYS A 307 15.76 -16.08 -24.74
N GLU A 308 16.21 -15.68 -23.55
CA GLU A 308 17.53 -16.05 -23.02
C GLU A 308 17.55 -17.41 -22.31
N LYS A 309 16.46 -17.80 -21.65
CA LYS A 309 16.40 -18.99 -20.77
C LYS A 309 15.36 -20.03 -21.21
N GLY A 310 14.56 -19.72 -22.22
CA GLY A 310 13.48 -20.56 -22.69
C GLY A 310 12.20 -20.48 -21.84
N MET A 311 11.08 -20.89 -22.43
CA MET A 311 9.77 -20.87 -21.79
C MET A 311 9.70 -21.75 -20.54
N ALA A 312 10.43 -22.88 -20.52
CA ALA A 312 10.45 -23.82 -19.41
C ALA A 312 11.04 -23.23 -18.11
N ALA A 313 11.88 -22.18 -18.22
CA ALA A 313 12.45 -21.51 -17.05
C ALA A 313 11.47 -20.54 -16.39
N LEU A 314 10.52 -19.99 -17.14
CA LEU A 314 9.61 -18.93 -16.69
C LEU A 314 8.87 -19.23 -15.36
N PRO A 315 8.36 -20.45 -15.09
CA PRO A 315 7.69 -20.78 -13.84
C PRO A 315 8.54 -20.60 -12.57
N HIS A 316 9.87 -20.58 -12.69
CA HIS A 316 10.79 -20.34 -11.56
C HIS A 316 10.82 -18.86 -11.13
N PHE A 317 10.45 -17.95 -12.04
CA PHE A 317 10.62 -16.51 -11.83
C PHE A 317 9.29 -15.78 -11.63
N VAL A 318 8.19 -16.31 -12.18
CA VAL A 318 6.94 -15.55 -12.32
C VAL A 318 5.73 -16.26 -11.75
N LYS A 319 4.68 -15.49 -11.50
CA LYS A 319 3.32 -15.99 -11.23
C LYS A 319 2.58 -16.17 -12.56
N LEU A 320 2.56 -17.40 -13.10
CA LEU A 320 2.20 -17.68 -14.50
C LEU A 320 0.80 -17.20 -14.92
N HIS A 321 -0.18 -17.27 -14.04
CA HIS A 321 -1.56 -16.88 -14.34
C HIS A 321 -1.78 -15.38 -14.61
N PHE A 322 -0.77 -14.52 -14.41
CA PHE A 322 -0.91 -13.10 -14.73
C PHE A 322 -0.97 -12.90 -16.24
N ALA A 323 -1.72 -11.89 -16.68
CA ALA A 323 -1.83 -11.51 -18.09
C ALA A 323 -0.47 -11.17 -18.74
N ASN A 324 0.53 -10.80 -17.93
CA ASN A 324 1.90 -10.55 -18.35
C ASN A 324 2.53 -11.75 -19.07
N THR A 325 2.19 -12.98 -18.70
CA THR A 325 2.71 -14.19 -19.36
C THR A 325 2.37 -14.22 -20.85
N GLU A 326 1.11 -13.99 -21.21
CA GLU A 326 0.66 -14.01 -22.60
C GLU A 326 1.15 -12.78 -23.40
N LYS A 327 1.37 -11.65 -22.73
CA LYS A 327 2.02 -10.49 -23.36
C LYS A 327 3.49 -10.79 -23.65
N ALA A 328 4.20 -11.36 -22.69
CA ALA A 328 5.61 -11.72 -22.81
C ALA A 328 5.85 -12.75 -23.93
N LYS A 329 4.99 -13.78 -24.05
CA LYS A 329 5.04 -14.75 -25.17
C LYS A 329 4.93 -14.08 -26.53
N ARG A 330 3.93 -13.18 -26.70
CA ARG A 330 3.74 -12.42 -27.94
C ARG A 330 4.94 -11.55 -28.29
N ILE A 331 5.51 -10.83 -27.31
CA ILE A 331 6.73 -10.03 -27.51
C ILE A 331 7.95 -10.93 -27.81
N ALA A 332 7.97 -12.14 -27.25
CA ALA A 332 9.02 -13.12 -27.50
C ALA A 332 8.90 -13.81 -28.87
N GLY A 333 7.78 -13.68 -29.57
CA GLY A 333 7.50 -14.38 -30.82
C GLY A 333 7.16 -15.86 -30.63
N ILE A 334 6.66 -16.23 -29.45
CA ILE A 334 6.21 -17.59 -29.14
C ILE A 334 4.68 -17.64 -29.26
N SER A 335 4.21 -18.47 -30.19
CA SER A 335 2.80 -18.82 -30.42
C SER A 335 2.25 -19.74 -29.32
#